data_AF-A0A0P0CNT1-F1
#
_entry.id   AF-A0A0P0CNT1-F1
#
_cell.length_a   1.000
_cell.length_b   1.000
_cell.length_c   1.000
_cell.angle_alpha   90.00
_cell.angle_beta   90.00
_cell.angle_gamma   90.00
#
_symmetry.space_group_name_H-M   'P 1'
#
loop_
_entity.id
_entity.type
_entity.pdbx_description
1 polymer ?
#
loop_
_entity_poly.entity_id
_entity_poly.type
_entity_poly.pdbx_seq_one_letter_code
_entity_poly.pdbx_strand_id
1 'polypeptide(L)'
;FDEGVVLADINVGILYLFAVSSLSVYGIITSGWSSNSKYPFLGALRSAAQMVSYEVSIGFIIVTVVVCVGSFNLTEIVLAQKGVWFAIPLFPMFIMFAISALAETNRHPFDLPEAEAELVSGYNVEYSAMGFALFFLGEYANMLLMSSLTAILFLGGWLPIFNCFPFNLLPGSFWFSIKICLGVVFFIVMRALL
;
A
#
# COMPACT_ATOMS: atom_id res chain seq x y z
N PHE A 1 -2.40 -14.43 -13.36
CA PHE A 1 -1.08 -13.81 -13.39
C PHE A 1 -0.02 -14.88 -13.47
N ASP A 2 0.36 -15.23 -14.69
CA ASP A 2 1.55 -16.05 -15.04
C ASP A 2 2.60 -15.11 -15.65
N GLU A 3 3.82 -15.58 -15.97
CA GLU A 3 4.84 -14.77 -16.66
C GLU A 3 4.20 -14.06 -17.89
N GLY A 4 4.10 -12.73 -17.86
CA GLY A 4 3.56 -11.91 -18.96
C GLY A 4 2.11 -11.41 -18.83
N VAL A 5 1.37 -11.73 -17.76
CA VAL A 5 0.04 -11.16 -17.53
C VAL A 5 0.16 -9.81 -16.81
N VAL A 6 0.77 -8.82 -17.43
CA VAL A 6 0.83 -7.45 -16.88
C VAL A 6 0.10 -6.54 -17.85
N LEU A 7 -0.73 -5.61 -17.33
CA LEU A 7 -1.43 -4.65 -18.19
C LEU A 7 -0.47 -3.79 -19.02
N ALA A 8 0.65 -3.39 -18.40
CA ALA A 8 1.77 -2.74 -19.07
C ALA A 8 3.06 -3.12 -18.35
N ASP A 9 4.00 -3.73 -19.08
CA ASP A 9 5.33 -3.98 -18.56
C ASP A 9 6.18 -2.72 -18.76
N ILE A 10 6.36 -1.97 -17.66
CA ILE A 10 7.07 -0.70 -17.65
C ILE A 10 8.41 -0.92 -16.96
N ASN A 11 9.51 -0.67 -17.67
CA ASN A 11 10.87 -0.77 -17.11
C ASN A 11 11.06 0.06 -15.84
N VAL A 12 10.25 1.11 -15.68
CA VAL A 12 10.26 2.05 -14.56
C VAL A 12 9.01 1.90 -13.67
N GLY A 13 8.52 0.68 -13.51
CA GLY A 13 7.25 0.39 -12.82
C GLY A 13 7.20 0.89 -11.37
N ILE A 14 8.31 0.80 -10.62
CA ILE A 14 8.37 1.34 -9.25
C ILE A 14 8.19 2.86 -9.21
N LEU A 15 8.91 3.60 -10.06
CA LEU A 15 8.83 5.07 -10.02
C LEU A 15 7.44 5.55 -10.46
N TYR A 16 6.78 4.80 -11.34
CA TYR A 16 5.39 5.05 -11.69
C TYR A 16 4.47 4.92 -10.46
N LEU A 17 4.61 3.87 -9.65
CA LEU A 17 3.81 3.72 -8.43
C LEU A 17 4.06 4.85 -7.43
N PHE A 18 5.31 5.28 -7.29
CA PHE A 18 5.67 6.42 -6.42
C PHE A 18 5.10 7.75 -6.93
N ALA A 19 5.05 7.95 -8.24
CA ALA A 19 4.41 9.12 -8.83
C ALA A 19 2.89 9.13 -8.56
N VAL A 20 2.24 7.96 -8.65
CA VAL A 20 0.79 7.85 -8.41
C VAL A 20 0.46 7.99 -6.91
N SER A 21 1.26 7.44 -6.00
CA SER A 21 1.07 7.61 -4.55
C SER A 21 1.13 9.08 -4.16
N SER A 22 2.11 9.84 -4.66
CA SER A 22 2.25 11.26 -4.35
C SER A 22 1.07 12.12 -4.83
N LEU A 23 0.38 11.69 -5.90
CA LEU A 23 -0.85 12.34 -6.36
C LEU A 23 -2.02 12.20 -5.36
N SER A 24 -2.06 11.11 -4.59
CA SER A 24 -3.14 10.88 -3.62
C SER A 24 -3.16 11.92 -2.49
N VAL A 25 -1.98 12.42 -2.09
CA VAL A 25 -1.83 13.48 -1.08
C VAL A 25 -2.53 14.77 -1.52
N TYR A 26 -2.45 15.13 -2.80
CA TYR A 26 -3.17 16.29 -3.33
C TYR A 26 -4.69 16.15 -3.23
N GLY A 27 -5.22 14.93 -3.36
CA GLY A 27 -6.65 14.64 -3.18
C GLY A 27 -7.12 14.93 -1.73
N ILE A 28 -6.30 14.61 -0.75
CA ILE A 28 -6.60 14.85 0.67
C ILE A 28 -6.56 16.35 1.00
N ILE A 29 -5.57 17.08 0.48
CA ILE A 29 -5.45 18.52 0.74
C ILE A 29 -6.59 19.31 0.07
N THR A 30 -6.91 18.98 -1.18
CA THR A 30 -7.97 19.70 -1.93
C THR A 30 -9.36 19.43 -1.36
N SER A 31 -9.63 18.20 -0.92
CA SER A 31 -10.88 17.86 -0.22
C SER A 31 -11.00 18.59 1.12
N GLY A 32 -9.93 18.60 1.92
CA GLY A 32 -9.86 19.35 3.17
C GLY A 32 -10.02 20.86 2.99
N TRP A 33 -9.54 21.44 1.88
CA TRP A 33 -9.72 22.86 1.59
C TRP A 33 -11.16 23.22 1.17
N SER A 34 -11.87 22.29 0.52
CA SER A 34 -13.25 22.52 0.07
C SER A 34 -14.29 22.56 1.20
N SER A 35 -13.93 22.07 2.39
CA SER A 35 -14.76 22.05 3.62
C SER A 35 -15.24 23.42 4.10
N ASN A 36 -14.60 24.52 3.68
CA ASN A 36 -14.88 25.89 4.14
C ASN A 36 -14.89 26.06 5.68
N SER A 37 -14.23 25.16 6.41
CA SER A 37 -14.15 25.18 7.86
C SER A 37 -12.71 24.95 8.33
N LYS A 38 -12.31 25.65 9.41
CA LYS A 38 -10.89 25.69 9.83
C LYS A 38 -10.39 24.35 10.39
N TYR A 39 -11.25 23.59 11.08
CA TYR A 39 -10.85 22.35 11.75
C TYR A 39 -10.61 21.19 10.77
N PRO A 40 -11.51 20.90 9.81
CA PRO A 40 -11.26 19.88 8.78
C PRO A 40 -10.07 20.21 7.89
N PHE A 41 -9.84 21.49 7.58
CA PHE A 41 -8.63 21.89 6.85
C PHE A 41 -7.34 21.59 7.63
N LEU A 42 -7.31 21.88 8.94
CA LEU A 42 -6.16 21.54 9.79
C LEU A 42 -5.97 20.02 9.94
N GLY A 43 -7.06 19.25 10.03
CA GLY A 43 -7.02 17.78 10.04
C GLY A 43 -6.44 17.21 8.74
N ALA A 44 -6.88 17.73 7.58
CA ALA A 44 -6.37 17.34 6.28
C ALA A 44 -4.89 17.72 6.06
N LEU A 45 -4.43 18.84 6.62
CA LEU A 45 -3.01 19.20 6.60
C LEU A 45 -2.15 18.26 7.45
N ARG A 46 -2.66 17.81 8.60
CA ARG A 46 -1.98 16.85 9.48
C ARG A 46 -1.89 15.47 8.82
N SER A 47 -2.97 15.00 8.20
CA SER A 47 -2.97 13.74 7.45
C SER A 47 -2.03 13.78 6.25
N ALA A 48 -2.03 14.87 5.49
CA ALA A 48 -1.11 15.04 4.37
C ALA A 48 0.35 15.03 4.84
N ALA A 49 0.67 15.70 5.95
CA ALA A 49 2.02 15.69 6.52
C ALA A 49 2.46 14.28 6.96
N GLN A 50 1.55 13.51 7.58
CA GLN A 50 1.79 12.11 7.91
C GLN A 50 2.08 11.28 6.66
N MET A 51 1.19 11.33 5.66
CA MET A 51 1.28 10.51 4.45
C MET A 51 2.60 10.75 3.71
N VAL A 52 2.99 12.02 3.51
CA VAL A 52 4.26 12.39 2.86
C VAL A 52 5.47 11.91 3.66
N SER A 53 5.41 11.97 5.00
CA SER A 53 6.53 11.54 5.85
C SER A 53 6.80 10.05 5.72
N TYR A 54 5.73 9.24 5.64
CA TYR A 54 5.84 7.79 5.48
C TYR A 54 6.10 7.37 4.02
N GLU A 55 5.71 8.17 3.03
CA GLU A 55 6.05 7.95 1.62
C GLU A 55 7.57 7.98 1.40
N VAL A 56 8.28 8.94 2.03
CA VAL A 56 9.75 8.98 1.97
C VAL A 56 10.37 7.72 2.59
N SER A 57 9.81 7.23 3.71
CA SER A 57 10.30 6.00 4.34
C SER A 57 10.13 4.78 3.43
N ILE A 58 8.99 4.68 2.74
CA ILE A 58 8.71 3.62 1.76
C ILE A 58 9.66 3.72 0.57
N GLY A 59 9.96 4.93 0.11
CA GLY A 59 10.93 5.17 -0.95
C GLY A 59 12.30 4.58 -0.62
N PHE A 60 12.82 4.82 0.59
CA PHE A 60 14.10 4.25 1.02
C PHE A 60 14.06 2.72 1.11
N ILE A 61 12.96 2.14 1.61
CA ILE A 61 12.81 0.68 1.69
C ILE A 61 12.82 0.07 0.29
N ILE A 62 12.07 0.66 -0.65
CA ILE A 62 12.03 0.20 -2.04
C ILE A 62 13.42 0.27 -2.68
N VAL A 63 14.18 1.34 -2.44
CA VAL A 63 15.56 1.45 -2.95
C VAL A 63 16.42 0.28 -2.48
N THR A 64 16.29 -0.17 -1.23
CA THR A 64 17.06 -1.34 -0.75
C THR A 64 16.71 -2.61 -1.52
N VAL A 65 15.43 -2.83 -1.84
CA VAL A 65 14.99 -3.99 -2.64
C VAL A 65 15.50 -3.88 -4.07
N VAL A 66 15.45 -2.68 -4.67
CA VAL A 66 15.95 -2.44 -6.03
C VAL A 66 17.46 -2.69 -6.11
N VAL A 67 18.24 -2.32 -5.09
CA VAL A 67 19.69 -2.60 -5.07
C VAL A 67 19.97 -4.12 -5.05
N CYS A 68 19.12 -4.92 -4.41
CA CYS A 68 19.25 -6.38 -4.42
C CYS A 68 18.91 -7.01 -5.79
N VAL A 69 17.99 -6.39 -6.56
CA VAL A 69 17.50 -6.93 -7.84
C VAL A 69 18.29 -6.40 -9.04
N GLY A 70 18.74 -5.13 -8.99
CA GLY A 70 19.41 -4.43 -10.09
C GLY A 70 18.46 -3.84 -11.14
N SER A 71 17.14 -3.84 -10.90
CA SER A 71 16.14 -3.34 -11.84
C SER A 71 14.94 -2.70 -11.14
N PHE A 72 14.27 -1.78 -11.85
CA PHE A 72 13.04 -1.11 -11.43
C PHE A 72 11.78 -1.79 -11.97
N ASN A 73 11.93 -2.85 -12.76
CA ASN A 73 10.80 -3.60 -13.29
C ASN A 73 10.20 -4.52 -12.21
N LEU A 74 8.88 -4.42 -12.00
CA LEU A 74 8.15 -5.23 -11.02
C LEU A 74 8.22 -6.73 -11.36
N THR A 75 8.26 -7.08 -12.64
CA THR A 75 8.34 -8.49 -13.06
C THR A 75 9.70 -9.08 -12.68
N GLU A 76 10.79 -8.37 -12.97
CA GLU A 76 12.15 -8.78 -12.64
C GLU A 76 12.36 -8.88 -11.12
N ILE A 77 11.72 -7.99 -10.33
CA ILE A 77 11.74 -8.06 -8.86
C ILE A 77 11.10 -9.35 -8.34
N VAL A 78 9.99 -9.77 -8.93
CA VAL A 78 9.36 -11.04 -8.55
C VAL A 78 10.25 -12.21 -8.96
N LEU A 79 10.80 -12.19 -10.17
CA LEU A 79 11.65 -13.27 -10.67
C LEU A 79 12.95 -13.43 -9.88
N ALA A 80 13.53 -12.33 -9.38
CA ALA A 80 14.70 -12.34 -8.50
C ALA A 80 14.43 -13.07 -7.16
N GLN A 81 13.16 -13.18 -6.75
CA GLN A 81 12.74 -13.85 -5.52
C GLN A 81 12.48 -15.36 -5.71
N LYS A 82 12.85 -15.95 -6.86
CA LYS A 82 12.71 -17.41 -7.11
C LYS A 82 13.50 -18.27 -6.13
N GLY A 83 14.63 -17.78 -5.61
CA GLY A 83 15.48 -18.52 -4.67
C GLY A 83 15.02 -18.38 -3.21
N VAL A 84 15.05 -17.14 -2.70
CA VAL A 84 14.64 -16.80 -1.34
C VAL A 84 13.80 -15.52 -1.43
N TRP A 85 12.68 -15.49 -0.73
CA TRP A 85 11.85 -14.29 -0.63
C TRP A 85 12.54 -13.21 0.16
N PHE A 86 12.43 -11.95 -0.26
CA PHE A 86 13.10 -10.84 0.41
C PHE A 86 12.62 -10.61 1.85
N ALA A 87 11.45 -11.12 2.23
CA ALA A 87 11.01 -11.14 3.63
C ALA A 87 12.00 -11.82 4.60
N ILE A 88 12.78 -12.81 4.13
CA ILE A 88 13.73 -13.57 4.98
C ILE A 88 15.04 -12.79 5.21
N PRO A 89 15.81 -12.39 4.17
CA PRO A 89 17.05 -11.66 4.35
C PRO A 89 16.82 -10.20 4.80
N LEU A 90 15.71 -9.58 4.40
CA LEU A 90 15.37 -8.19 4.70
C LEU A 90 14.22 -8.08 5.71
N PHE A 91 14.18 -9.00 6.69
CA PHE A 91 13.09 -9.04 7.68
C PHE A 91 12.85 -7.71 8.44
N PRO A 92 13.88 -6.97 8.90
CA PRO A 92 13.66 -5.66 9.52
C PRO A 92 13.02 -4.65 8.56
N MET A 93 13.43 -4.67 7.29
CA MET A 93 12.86 -3.79 6.26
C MET A 93 11.41 -4.17 5.94
N PHE A 94 11.07 -5.45 5.98
CA PHE A 94 9.70 -5.91 5.83
C PHE A 94 8.79 -5.38 6.95
N ILE A 95 9.26 -5.42 8.21
CA ILE A 95 8.51 -4.84 9.34
C ILE A 95 8.33 -3.33 9.16
N MET A 96 9.42 -2.62 8.83
CA MET A 96 9.35 -1.18 8.58
C MET A 96 8.38 -0.85 7.45
N PHE A 97 8.38 -1.65 6.38
CA PHE A 97 7.46 -1.48 5.26
C PHE A 97 6.01 -1.69 5.67
N ALA A 98 5.72 -2.73 6.47
CA ALA A 98 4.38 -2.99 6.98
C ALA A 98 3.88 -1.85 7.87
N ILE A 99 4.74 -1.28 8.73
CA ILE A 99 4.40 -0.12 9.57
C ILE A 99 4.17 1.13 8.71
N SER A 100 5.03 1.40 7.74
CA SER A 100 4.85 2.56 6.86
C SER A 100 3.61 2.43 5.98
N ALA A 101 3.28 1.22 5.51
CA ALA A 101 2.05 0.96 4.76
C ALA A 101 0.78 1.16 5.61
N LEU A 102 0.81 0.83 6.91
CA LEU A 102 -0.25 1.18 7.86
C LEU A 102 -0.42 2.70 8.00
N ALA A 103 0.70 3.43 8.09
CA ALA A 103 0.67 4.87 8.25
C ALA A 103 0.25 5.62 6.97
N GLU A 104 0.61 5.14 5.79
CA GLU A 104 0.21 5.73 4.50
C GLU A 104 -1.28 5.50 4.21
N THR A 105 -1.84 4.37 4.62
CA THR A 105 -3.27 4.08 4.46
C THR A 105 -4.16 4.78 5.49
N ASN A 106 -3.58 5.58 6.39
CA ASN A 106 -4.27 6.27 7.49
C ASN A 106 -5.19 5.32 8.28
N ARG A 107 -4.70 4.13 8.62
CA ARG A 107 -5.48 3.15 9.42
C ARG A 107 -4.92 3.00 10.82
N HIS A 108 -5.80 2.60 11.73
CA HIS A 108 -5.46 2.27 13.12
C HIS A 108 -4.20 1.40 13.16
N PRO A 109 -3.16 1.79 13.93
CA PRO A 109 -3.09 2.80 15.00
C PRO A 109 -2.75 4.24 14.56
N PHE A 110 -2.53 4.50 13.27
CA PHE A 110 -2.13 5.81 12.73
C PHE A 110 -3.30 6.61 12.16
N ASP A 111 -4.47 6.45 12.79
CA ASP A 111 -5.74 7.02 12.34
C ASP A 111 -6.08 8.36 13.00
N LEU A 112 -5.04 9.15 13.27
CA LEU A 112 -5.16 10.48 13.88
C LEU A 112 -6.13 11.40 13.11
N PRO A 113 -6.20 11.37 11.76
CA PRO A 113 -7.12 12.22 11.02
C PRO A 113 -8.60 11.80 11.09
N GLU A 114 -8.92 10.51 11.08
CA GLU A 114 -10.31 10.02 11.20
C GLU A 114 -10.80 10.22 12.64
N ALA A 115 -9.99 9.91 13.64
CA ALA A 115 -10.33 10.06 15.06
C ALA A 115 -10.49 11.52 15.52
N GLU A 116 -9.69 12.46 14.98
CA GLU A 116 -9.88 13.90 15.23
C GLU A 116 -11.09 14.47 14.45
N ALA A 117 -11.40 13.92 13.28
CA ALA A 117 -12.57 14.31 12.46
C ALA A 117 -13.92 13.81 13.03
N GLU A 118 -13.92 12.75 13.83
CA GLU A 118 -15.11 12.27 14.55
C GLU A 118 -15.56 13.25 15.66
N LEU A 119 -14.63 14.00 16.26
CA LEU A 119 -14.94 15.00 17.29
C LEU A 119 -15.35 16.37 16.70
N VAL A 120 -14.98 16.66 15.46
CA VAL A 120 -15.36 17.89 14.74
C VAL A 120 -15.71 17.54 13.30
N SER A 121 -16.80 16.80 13.11
CA SER A 121 -17.56 16.67 11.86
C SER A 121 -16.77 16.97 10.57
N GLY A 122 -15.80 16.12 10.23
CA GLY A 122 -14.95 16.30 9.03
C GLY A 122 -15.69 15.97 7.72
N TYR A 123 -15.03 15.23 6.82
CA TYR A 123 -15.64 14.84 5.54
C TYR A 123 -16.94 14.02 5.67
N ASN A 124 -17.17 13.37 6.82
CA ASN A 124 -18.40 12.60 7.13
C ASN A 124 -19.67 13.46 7.25
N VAL A 125 -19.56 14.76 7.52
CA VAL A 125 -20.73 15.65 7.66
C VAL A 125 -20.87 16.61 6.48
N GLU A 126 -19.77 16.88 5.77
CA GLU A 126 -19.75 17.83 4.65
C GLU A 126 -20.00 17.17 3.29
N TYR A 127 -19.60 15.91 3.08
CA TYR A 127 -19.83 15.20 1.82
C TYR A 127 -21.10 14.35 1.88
N SER A 128 -22.08 14.70 1.03
CA SER A 128 -23.27 13.86 0.85
C SER A 128 -22.95 12.57 0.11
N ALA A 129 -23.53 11.45 0.59
CA ALA A 129 -23.64 10.10 0.02
C ALA A 129 -22.56 9.66 -1.00
N MET A 130 -22.54 10.23 -2.22
CA MET A 130 -21.60 9.86 -3.28
C MET A 130 -20.15 10.24 -2.94
N GLY A 131 -19.92 11.44 -2.40
CA GLY A 131 -18.58 11.89 -2.03
C GLY A 131 -17.98 11.02 -0.92
N PHE A 132 -18.77 10.74 0.11
CA PHE A 132 -18.43 9.81 1.18
C PHE A 132 -18.07 8.42 0.63
N ALA A 133 -18.90 7.85 -0.24
CA ALA A 133 -18.64 6.53 -0.83
C ALA A 133 -17.31 6.48 -1.62
N LEU A 134 -16.96 7.56 -2.32
CA LEU A 134 -15.70 7.66 -3.07
C LEU A 134 -14.47 7.73 -2.16
N PHE A 135 -14.56 8.38 -0.99
CA PHE A 135 -13.46 8.38 -0.02
C PHE A 135 -13.19 6.98 0.52
N PHE A 136 -14.23 6.26 0.98
CA PHE A 136 -14.06 4.88 1.44
C PHE A 136 -13.52 3.97 0.33
N LEU A 137 -14.06 4.10 -0.89
CA LEU A 137 -13.57 3.33 -2.03
C LEU A 137 -12.07 3.60 -2.27
N GLY A 138 -11.65 4.86 -2.21
CA GLY A 138 -10.25 5.28 -2.37
C GLY A 138 -9.34 4.71 -1.29
N GLU A 139 -9.75 4.77 -0.02
CA GLU A 139 -8.98 4.20 1.10
C GLU A 139 -8.83 2.69 0.98
N TYR A 140 -9.90 1.96 0.67
CA TYR A 140 -9.84 0.51 0.49
C TYR A 140 -9.06 0.12 -0.77
N ALA A 141 -9.15 0.91 -1.85
CA ALA A 141 -8.31 0.72 -3.03
C ALA A 141 -6.82 0.92 -2.70
N ASN A 142 -6.48 1.93 -1.89
CA ASN A 142 -5.10 2.16 -1.47
C ASN A 142 -4.59 1.03 -0.55
N MET A 143 -5.43 0.51 0.35
CA MET A 143 -5.11 -0.68 1.16
C MET A 143 -4.78 -1.89 0.28
N LEU A 144 -5.59 -2.14 -0.75
CA LEU A 144 -5.32 -3.20 -1.72
C LEU A 144 -4.02 -2.95 -2.48
N LEU A 145 -3.76 -1.72 -2.92
CA LEU A 145 -2.51 -1.35 -3.59
C LEU A 145 -1.29 -1.62 -2.70
N MET A 146 -1.31 -1.17 -1.44
CA MET A 146 -0.21 -1.41 -0.51
C MET A 146 0.00 -2.89 -0.20
N SER A 147 -1.08 -3.66 -0.03
CA SER A 147 -0.98 -5.11 0.14
C SER A 147 -0.47 -5.84 -1.12
N SER A 148 -0.71 -5.28 -2.31
CA SER A 148 -0.14 -5.80 -3.55
C SER A 148 1.36 -5.50 -3.65
N LEU A 149 1.79 -4.32 -3.19
CA LEU A 149 3.20 -3.93 -3.10
C LEU A 149 3.97 -4.78 -2.09
N THR A 150 3.42 -5.05 -0.90
CA THR A 150 4.06 -5.96 0.07
C THR A 150 4.25 -7.35 -0.56
N ALA A 151 3.26 -7.82 -1.30
CA ALA A 151 3.31 -9.12 -1.97
C ALA A 151 4.40 -9.18 -3.05
N ILE A 152 4.51 -8.14 -3.89
CA ILE A 152 5.51 -8.07 -4.98
C ILE A 152 6.92 -7.90 -4.42
N LEU A 153 7.12 -7.00 -3.46
CA LEU A 153 8.45 -6.61 -2.98
C LEU A 153 9.06 -7.62 -2.01
N PHE A 154 8.26 -8.28 -1.16
CA PHE A 154 8.80 -9.11 -0.09
C PHE A 154 8.36 -10.58 -0.11
N LEU A 155 7.16 -10.87 -0.62
CA LEU A 155 6.55 -12.21 -0.55
C LEU A 155 6.57 -12.95 -1.90
N GLY A 156 7.39 -12.52 -2.87
CA GLY A 156 7.58 -13.24 -4.14
C GLY A 156 6.40 -13.18 -5.10
N GLY A 157 5.48 -12.23 -4.97
CA GLY A 157 4.40 -11.98 -5.93
C GLY A 157 3.59 -13.24 -6.29
N TRP A 158 3.68 -13.68 -7.54
CA TRP A 158 2.99 -14.89 -8.04
C TRP A 158 3.76 -16.21 -7.84
N LEU A 159 4.97 -16.17 -7.26
CA LEU A 159 5.77 -17.38 -7.06
C LEU A 159 5.17 -18.29 -5.96
N PRO A 160 5.15 -19.62 -6.17
CA PRO A 160 4.77 -20.57 -5.13
C PRO A 160 5.82 -20.61 -4.00
N ILE A 161 5.39 -21.01 -2.79
CA ILE A 161 6.25 -21.10 -1.60
C ILE A 161 7.31 -22.21 -1.78
N PHE A 162 6.92 -23.32 -2.40
CA PHE A 162 7.81 -24.44 -2.73
C PHE A 162 7.52 -24.90 -4.17
N ASN A 163 8.58 -25.13 -4.95
CA ASN A 163 8.51 -25.78 -6.26
C ASN A 163 8.27 -27.30 -6.14
N CYS A 164 7.29 -27.71 -5.31
CA CYS A 164 6.90 -29.11 -5.12
C CYS A 164 5.52 -29.37 -5.75
N PHE A 165 5.34 -30.55 -6.31
CA PHE A 165 4.04 -31.08 -6.73
C PHE A 165 3.21 -31.32 -5.45
N PRO A 166 2.11 -30.57 -5.16
CA PRO A 166 1.01 -30.11 -6.01
C PRO A 166 0.83 -28.57 -6.11
N PHE A 167 1.73 -27.79 -5.51
CA PHE A 167 1.62 -26.33 -5.42
C PHE A 167 1.89 -25.61 -6.75
N ASN A 168 2.59 -26.28 -7.68
CA ASN A 168 2.84 -25.78 -9.04
C ASN A 168 1.63 -25.95 -9.98
N LEU A 169 0.60 -26.68 -9.58
CA LEU A 169 -0.62 -26.88 -10.39
C LEU A 169 -1.58 -25.68 -10.29
N LEU A 170 -1.44 -24.86 -9.24
CA LEU A 170 -2.26 -23.68 -9.04
C LEU A 170 -1.70 -22.52 -9.88
N PRO A 171 -2.56 -21.78 -10.61
CA PRO A 171 -2.11 -20.64 -11.40
C PRO A 171 -1.46 -19.58 -10.49
N GLY A 172 -0.38 -18.93 -10.94
CA GLY A 172 0.33 -17.89 -10.18
C GLY A 172 -0.57 -16.73 -9.70
N SER A 173 -1.68 -16.49 -10.40
CA SER A 173 -2.74 -15.56 -9.97
C SER A 173 -3.30 -15.86 -8.59
N PHE A 174 -3.47 -17.14 -8.29
CA PHE A 174 -4.07 -17.60 -7.06
C PHE A 174 -3.14 -17.34 -5.88
N TRP A 175 -1.84 -17.60 -6.06
CA TRP A 175 -0.80 -17.28 -5.08
C TRP A 175 -0.72 -15.79 -4.78
N PHE A 176 -0.78 -14.96 -5.81
CA PHE A 176 -0.79 -13.52 -5.65
C PHE A 176 -2.02 -13.04 -4.87
N SER A 177 -3.21 -13.56 -5.21
CA SER A 177 -4.46 -13.22 -4.52
C SER A 177 -4.45 -13.66 -3.04
N ILE A 178 -3.90 -14.84 -2.73
CA ILE A 178 -3.74 -15.29 -1.34
C ILE A 178 -2.83 -14.34 -0.55
N LYS A 179 -1.71 -13.90 -1.13
CA LYS A 179 -0.77 -13.00 -0.45
C LYS A 179 -1.37 -11.61 -0.23
N ILE A 180 -2.12 -11.10 -1.21
CA ILE A 180 -2.91 -9.86 -1.03
C ILE A 180 -3.91 -10.04 0.11
N CYS A 181 -4.67 -11.15 0.11
CA CYS A 181 -5.65 -11.43 1.15
C CYS A 181 -4.97 -11.50 2.53
N LEU A 182 -3.80 -12.13 2.64
CA LEU A 182 -3.00 -12.15 3.86
C LEU A 182 -2.60 -10.73 4.29
N GLY A 183 -2.16 -9.89 3.36
CA GLY A 183 -1.87 -8.48 3.62
C GLY A 183 -3.09 -7.71 4.16
N VAL A 184 -4.26 -7.89 3.54
CA VAL A 184 -5.52 -7.27 4.00
C VAL A 184 -5.92 -7.79 5.38
N VAL A 185 -5.83 -9.10 5.61
CA VAL A 185 -6.09 -9.69 6.93
C VAL A 185 -5.13 -9.11 7.97
N PHE A 186 -3.86 -8.87 7.63
CA PHE A 186 -2.93 -8.18 8.52
C PHE A 186 -3.43 -6.77 8.88
N PHE A 187 -3.90 -5.97 7.92
CA PHE A 187 -4.52 -4.67 8.23
C PHE A 187 -5.72 -4.78 9.16
N ILE A 188 -6.61 -5.76 8.93
CA ILE A 188 -7.81 -5.97 9.76
C ILE A 188 -7.42 -6.42 11.18
N VAL A 189 -6.45 -7.33 11.31
CA VAL A 189 -5.99 -7.83 12.60
C VAL A 189 -5.31 -6.73 13.40
N MET A 190 -4.47 -5.91 12.76
CA MET A 190 -3.82 -4.78 13.43
C MET A 190 -4.85 -3.78 13.96
N ARG A 191 -5.90 -3.49 13.17
CA ARG A 191 -7.03 -2.66 13.63
C ARG A 191 -7.81 -3.28 14.79
N ALA A 192 -7.95 -4.59 14.84
CA ALA A 192 -8.68 -5.26 15.92
C ALA A 192 -7.88 -5.33 17.24
N LEU A 193 -6.55 -5.32 17.16
CA LEU A 193 -5.65 -5.49 18.31
C LEU A 193 -5.22 -4.15 18.94
N LEU A 194 -5.15 -3.07 18.17
CA LEU A 194 -4.61 -1.75 18.57
C LEU A 194 -5.68 -0.66 18.49
#